data_AF-A0A527CWC3-F1
#
_entry.id   AF-A0A527CWC3-F1
#
_cell.length_a   1.000
_cell.length_b   1.000
_cell.length_c   1.000
_cell.angle_alpha   90.00
_cell.angle_beta   90.00
_cell.angle_gamma   90.00
#
_symmetry.space_group_name_H-M   'P 1'
#
loop_
_entity.id
_entity.type
_entity.pdbx_description
1 polymer ?
#
loop_
_entity_poly.entity_id
_entity_poly.type
_entity_poly.pdbx_seq_one_letter_code
_entity_poly.pdbx_strand_id
1 'polypeptide(L)'
;GSALSIGNGEPVVLGIRPEHLRLSDHQGIPVTVVVVEPTGSEVQLIGRTVGGEEIVANFRERHSFTPGETVRLTAEPSLIHLFHGETGQRFETRNKQ
;
A
#
# COMPACT_ATOMS: atom_id res chain seq x y z
N GLY A 1 2.44 -10.69 27.00
CA GLY A 1 3.63 -10.94 26.18
C GLY A 1 4.43 -9.66 26.12
N SER A 2 5.76 -9.74 26.05
CA SER A 2 6.60 -8.54 25.87
C SER A 2 6.21 -7.84 24.57
N ALA A 3 6.12 -6.51 24.59
CA ALA A 3 5.91 -5.72 23.39
C ALA A 3 7.09 -5.94 22.42
N LEU A 4 6.79 -6.14 21.13
CA LEU A 4 7.80 -6.23 20.09
C LEU A 4 8.47 -4.87 19.92
N SER A 5 9.80 -4.80 20.08
CA SER A 5 10.61 -3.60 19.86
C SER A 5 11.33 -3.68 18.53
N ILE A 6 11.73 -2.52 17.98
CA ILE A 6 12.55 -2.43 16.78
C ILE A 6 13.64 -1.37 16.96
N GLY A 7 14.85 -1.68 16.51
CA GLY A 7 15.98 -0.76 16.51
C GLY A 7 15.90 0.27 15.38
N ASN A 8 16.63 1.39 15.53
CA ASN A 8 16.79 2.33 14.43
C ASN A 8 17.53 1.67 13.27
N GLY A 9 16.95 1.74 12.07
CA GLY A 9 17.53 1.16 10.85
C GLY A 9 17.22 -0.32 10.64
N GLU A 10 16.50 -0.96 11.56
CA GLU A 10 16.02 -2.33 11.35
C GLU A 10 14.86 -2.34 10.34
N PRO A 11 14.82 -3.35 9.45
CA PRO A 11 13.82 -3.42 8.40
C PRO A 11 12.43 -3.68 8.97
N VAL A 12 11.43 -3.00 8.40
CA VAL A 12 10.01 -3.27 8.61
C VAL A 12 9.34 -3.61 7.29
N VAL A 13 8.30 -4.43 7.36
CA VAL A 13 7.40 -4.65 6.24
C VAL A 13 6.12 -3.85 6.49
N LEU A 14 5.77 -3.02 5.50
CA LEU A 14 4.53 -2.25 5.45
C LEU A 14 3.46 -3.07 4.74
N GLY A 15 2.43 -3.50 5.45
CA GLY A 15 1.27 -4.20 4.89
C GLY A 15 0.08 -3.27 4.72
N ILE A 16 -0.41 -3.14 3.49
CA ILE A 16 -1.62 -2.39 3.14
C ILE A 16 -2.50 -3.32 2.31
N ARG A 17 -3.80 -3.40 2.63
CA ARG A 17 -4.74 -4.16 1.79
C ARG A 17 -5.01 -3.40 0.49
N PRO A 18 -5.16 -4.08 -0.67
CA PRO A 18 -5.41 -3.41 -1.95
C PRO A 18 -6.57 -2.41 -1.93
N GLU A 19 -7.65 -2.74 -1.24
CA GLU A 19 -8.86 -1.91 -1.08
C GLU A 19 -8.68 -0.70 -0.15
N HIS A 20 -7.57 -0.62 0.60
CA HIS A 20 -7.25 0.51 1.48
C HIS A 20 -6.32 1.54 0.82
N LEU A 21 -5.80 1.23 -0.38
CA LEU A 21 -5.02 2.18 -1.18
C LEU A 21 -5.95 3.20 -1.83
N ARG A 22 -5.53 4.46 -1.82
CA ARG A 22 -6.26 5.60 -2.40
C ARG A 22 -5.33 6.43 -3.26
N LEU A 23 -5.89 7.08 -4.27
CA LEU A 23 -5.19 8.10 -5.04
C LEU A 23 -4.92 9.33 -4.16
N SER A 24 -3.82 10.02 -4.44
CA SER A 24 -3.46 11.27 -3.79
C SER A 24 -2.67 12.14 -4.75
N ASP A 25 -2.95 13.45 -4.77
CA ASP A 25 -2.27 14.37 -5.70
C ASP A 25 -0.83 14.71 -5.27
N HIS A 26 -0.51 14.57 -3.98
CA HIS A 26 0.70 15.16 -3.40
C HIS A 26 1.51 14.21 -2.50
N GLN A 27 0.86 13.23 -1.89
CA GLN A 27 1.46 12.30 -0.93
C GLN A 27 1.41 10.86 -1.42
N GLY A 28 2.23 10.00 -0.82
CA GLY A 28 2.22 8.57 -1.06
C GLY A 28 3.26 8.09 -2.07
N ILE A 29 3.17 6.80 -2.37
CA ILE A 29 4.13 6.05 -3.17
C ILE A 29 3.80 6.27 -4.66
N PRO A 30 4.73 6.79 -5.47
CA PRO A 30 4.57 6.83 -6.92
C PRO A 30 4.62 5.40 -7.48
N VAL A 31 3.60 5.06 -8.27
CA VAL A 31 3.40 3.74 -8.87
C VAL A 31 3.12 3.90 -10.35
N THR A 32 3.94 3.28 -11.19
CA THR A 32 3.69 3.19 -12.63
C THR A 32 2.68 2.09 -12.89
N VAL A 33 1.58 2.42 -13.56
CA VAL A 33 0.51 1.48 -13.90
C VAL A 33 1.02 0.49 -14.95
N VAL A 34 0.85 -0.81 -14.70
CA VAL A 34 1.22 -1.88 -15.63
C VAL A 34 -0.03 -2.53 -16.21
N VAL A 35 -1.01 -2.85 -15.36
CA VAL A 35 -2.27 -3.48 -15.76
C VAL A 35 -3.44 -2.77 -15.09
N VAL A 36 -4.54 -2.68 -15.82
CA VAL A 36 -5.84 -2.20 -15.33
C VAL A 36 -6.88 -3.25 -15.68
N GLU A 37 -7.42 -3.94 -14.68
CA GLU A 37 -8.40 -5.02 -14.85
C GLU A 37 -9.76 -4.63 -14.27
N PRO A 38 -10.79 -4.44 -15.10
CA PRO A 38 -12.16 -4.29 -14.61
C PRO A 38 -12.69 -5.64 -14.09
N THR A 39 -13.04 -5.71 -12.80
CA THR A 39 -13.55 -6.92 -12.13
C THR A 39 -15.03 -6.79 -11.74
N GLY A 40 -15.82 -6.12 -12.58
CA GLY A 40 -17.24 -5.86 -12.36
C GLY A 40 -17.50 -4.51 -11.71
N SER A 41 -17.73 -4.49 -10.39
CA SER A 41 -17.97 -3.24 -9.63
C SER A 41 -16.69 -2.51 -9.23
N GLU A 42 -15.54 -3.11 -9.47
CA GLU A 42 -14.23 -2.59 -9.09
C GLU A 42 -13.28 -2.63 -10.28
N VAL A 43 -12.23 -1.83 -10.19
CA VAL A 43 -11.07 -1.85 -11.07
C VAL A 43 -9.87 -2.23 -10.21
N GLN A 44 -9.19 -3.30 -10.60
CA GLN A 44 -7.91 -3.67 -10.04
C GLN A 44 -6.79 -3.02 -10.86
N LEU A 45 -5.90 -2.32 -10.18
CA LEU A 45 -4.69 -1.73 -10.73
C LEU A 45 -3.51 -2.56 -10.24
N ILE A 46 -2.70 -3.04 -11.17
CA ILE A 46 -1.40 -3.63 -10.88
C ILE A 46 -0.34 -2.67 -11.40
N GLY A 47 0.60 -2.30 -10.54
CA GLY A 47 1.65 -1.33 -10.86
C GLY A 47 2.99 -1.67 -10.22
N ARG A 48 4.00 -0.87 -10.54
CA ARG A 48 5.34 -0.99 -9.96
C ARG A 48 5.76 0.30 -9.28
N THR A 49 6.34 0.19 -8.10
CA THR A 49 6.99 1.34 -7.44
C THR A 49 8.28 1.71 -8.16
N VAL A 50 8.84 2.88 -7.82
CA VAL A 50 10.18 3.29 -8.27
C VAL A 50 11.26 2.27 -7.85
N GLY A 51 11.05 1.57 -6.74
CA GLY A 51 11.95 0.49 -6.27
C GLY A 51 11.77 -0.85 -7.00
N GLY A 52 10.79 -0.96 -7.90
CA GLY A 52 10.51 -2.19 -8.67
C GLY A 52 9.52 -3.15 -8.01
N GLU A 53 9.08 -2.85 -6.78
CA GLU A 53 8.07 -3.65 -6.06
C GLU A 53 6.73 -3.59 -6.77
N GLU A 54 6.03 -4.71 -6.83
CA GLU A 54 4.68 -4.78 -7.36
C GLU A 54 3.66 -4.30 -6.31
N ILE A 55 2.71 -3.48 -6.75
CA ILE A 55 1.59 -3.00 -5.93
C ILE A 55 0.29 -3.34 -6.63
N VAL A 56 -0.67 -3.83 -5.84
CA VAL A 56 -2.06 -4.06 -6.27
C VAL A 56 -2.97 -3.14 -5.50
N ALA A 57 -3.83 -2.40 -6.20
CA ALA A 57 -4.85 -1.52 -5.62
C ALA A 57 -6.23 -1.81 -6.22
N ASN A 58 -7.27 -1.73 -5.41
CA ASN A 58 -8.65 -1.94 -5.85
C ASN A 58 -9.46 -0.66 -5.69
N PHE A 59 -10.10 -0.19 -6.76
CA PHE A 59 -10.92 1.02 -6.78
C PHE A 59 -12.36 0.69 -7.15
N ARG A 60 -13.32 1.21 -6.39
CA ARG A 60 -14.75 1.17 -6.74
C ARG A 60 -15.15 2.26 -7.72
N GLU A 61 -14.44 3.38 -7.66
CA GLU A 61 -14.63 4.49 -8.58
C GLU A 61 -14.06 4.16 -9.95
N ARG A 62 -14.79 4.53 -11.00
CA ARG A 62 -14.35 4.34 -12.39
C ARG A 62 -13.33 5.41 -12.76
N HIS A 63 -12.12 5.28 -12.26
CA HIS A 63 -10.99 6.05 -12.76
C HIS A 63 -10.56 5.50 -14.12
N SER A 64 -10.23 6.39 -15.05
CA SER A 64 -9.68 6.00 -16.36
C SER A 64 -8.17 5.93 -16.25
N PHE A 65 -7.67 4.78 -15.79
CA PHE A 65 -6.22 4.55 -15.73
C PHE A 65 -5.66 4.08 -17.08
N THR A 66 -4.43 4.47 -17.37
CA THR A 66 -3.70 4.08 -18.59
C THR A 66 -2.37 3.41 -18.22
N PRO A 67 -2.09 2.19 -18.72
CA PRO A 67 -0.76 1.59 -18.57
C PRO A 67 0.36 2.53 -19.01
N GLY A 68 1.42 2.61 -18.20
CA GLY A 68 2.55 3.53 -18.38
C GLY A 68 2.40 4.88 -17.68
N GLU A 69 1.19 5.28 -17.27
CA GLU A 69 1.05 6.48 -16.44
C GLU A 69 1.55 6.23 -15.00
N THR A 70 1.89 7.31 -14.30
CA THR A 70 2.27 7.23 -12.88
C THR A 70 1.17 7.82 -12.02
N VAL A 71 0.65 7.01 -11.11
CA VAL A 71 -0.28 7.43 -10.06
C VAL A 71 0.46 7.50 -8.72
N ARG A 72 -0.12 8.20 -7.74
CA ARG A 72 0.39 8.20 -6.36
C ARG A 72 -0.62 7.51 -5.46
N LEU A 73 -0.16 6.50 -4.74
CA LEU A 73 -0.99 5.69 -3.84
C LEU A 73 -0.63 5.97 -2.38
N THR A 74 -1.64 6.18 -1.56
CA THR A 74 -1.53 6.38 -0.11
C THR A 74 -2.53 5.51 0.63
N ALA A 75 -2.41 5.43 1.96
CA ALA A 75 -3.35 4.73 2.83
C ALA A 75 -3.55 5.53 4.13
N GLU A 76 -4.67 5.29 4.83
CA GLU A 76 -4.85 5.91 6.14
C GLU A 76 -3.91 5.22 7.12
N PRO A 77 -3.18 5.96 7.98
CA PRO A 77 -2.27 5.35 8.96
C PRO A 77 -2.91 4.28 9.84
N SER A 78 -4.20 4.42 10.15
CA SER A 78 -4.98 3.46 10.94
C SER A 78 -5.26 2.13 10.23
N LEU A 79 -5.11 2.08 8.91
CA LEU A 79 -5.33 0.91 8.05
C LEU A 79 -4.02 0.23 7.62
N ILE A 80 -2.89 0.75 8.09
CA ILE A 80 -1.56 0.21 7.84
C ILE A 80 -1.23 -0.83 8.91
N HIS A 81 -0.65 -1.94 8.48
CA HIS A 81 -0.07 -2.96 9.35
C HIS A 81 1.45 -2.94 9.23
N LEU A 82 2.16 -2.99 10.36
CA LEU A 82 3.62 -3.10 10.37
C LEU A 82 4.01 -4.48 10.87
N PHE A 83 5.01 -5.06 10.24
CA PHE A 83 5.61 -6.33 10.62
C PHE A 83 7.13 -6.17 10.75
N HIS A 84 7.71 -6.89 11.70
CA HIS A 84 9.15 -6.95 11.86
C HIS A 84 9.77 -7.63 10.65
N GLY A 85 10.80 -7.02 10.04
CA GLY A 85 11.37 -7.47 8.76
C GLY A 85 11.96 -8.88 8.81
N GLU A 86 12.59 -9.24 9.93
CA GLU A 86 13.19 -10.59 10.08
C GLU A 86 12.21 -11.66 10.57
N THR A 87 11.40 -11.37 11.61
CA THR A 87 10.56 -12.38 12.25
C THR A 87 9.15 -12.50 11.65
N GLY A 88 8.72 -11.50 10.86
CA GLY A 88 7.36 -11.41 10.34
C GLY A 88 6.30 -11.15 11.43
N GLN A 89 6.69 -10.94 12.68
CA GLN A 89 5.75 -10.65 13.76
C GLN A 89 5.12 -9.28 13.57
N ARG A 90 3.80 -9.19 13.75
CA ARG A 90 3.05 -7.94 13.61
C ARG A 90 3.25 -7.05 14.84
N PHE A 91 3.54 -5.77 14.64
CA PHE A 91 3.53 -4.78 15.70
C PHE A 91 2.09 -4.46 16.14
N GLU A 92 1.87 -4.30 17.45
CA GLU A 92 0.63 -3.74 17.96
C GLU A 92 0.64 -2.22 17.75
N THR A 93 -0.20 -1.73 16.85
CA THR A 93 -0.38 -0.30 16.64
C THR A 93 -1.43 0.22 17.62
N ARG A 94 -1.05 1.17 18.49
CA ARG A 94 -2.02 1.91 19.31
C ARG A 94 -2.48 3.13 18.52
N ASN A 95 -3.70 3.09 18.00
CA ASN A 95 -4.34 4.28 17.46
C ASN A 95 -4.74 5.17 18.64
N LYS A 96 -4.13 6.35 18.77
CA LYS A 96 -4.68 7.40 19.66
C LYS A 96 -5.98 7.90 19.02
N GLN A 97 -7.09 7.68 19.71
CA GLN A 97 -8.36 8.34 19.44
C GLN A 97 -8.26 9.84 19.74
#